data_AF-A0A345NLF8-F1
#
_entry.id   AF-A0A345NLF8-F1
#
_cell.length_a   1.000
_cell.length_b   1.000
_cell.length_c   1.000
_cell.angle_alpha   90.00
_cell.angle_beta   90.00
_cell.angle_gamma   90.00
#
_symmetry.space_group_name_H-M   'P 1'
#
loop_
_entity.id
_entity.type
_entity.pdbx_description
1 polymer ?
#
loop_
_entity_poly.entity_id
_entity_poly.type
_entity_poly.pdbx_seq_one_letter_code
_entity_poly.pdbx_strand_id
1 'polypeptide(L)'
;MRSAFRIIAYVICALIAVQAAAIAWMDSGLFIWVSEGGVLDKSVLESEAAPPFAEVTGMMIHGMNGMMVIPVLALVLLVVGLLTRTRRGIVLGATVLGLTVLQVALGMFGHGLSLAAMLHGLNALLLFAAALVAARSRLEAPVERTPEARVGARV
;
A
#
# COMPACT_ATOMS: atom_id res chain seq x y z
N MET A 1 0.47 -9.86 -19.08
CA MET A 1 1.07 -8.95 -18.06
C MET A 1 0.30 -7.65 -17.85
N ARG A 2 -0.27 -7.02 -18.90
CA ARG A 2 -1.06 -5.78 -18.74
C ARG A 2 -2.25 -5.92 -17.78
N SER A 3 -2.94 -7.07 -17.82
CA SER A 3 -4.04 -7.38 -16.88
C SER A 3 -3.53 -7.59 -15.46
N ALA A 4 -2.50 -8.43 -15.28
CA ALA A 4 -1.91 -8.72 -13.98
C ALA A 4 -1.43 -7.45 -13.25
N PHE A 5 -0.69 -6.57 -13.92
CA PHE A 5 -0.22 -5.30 -13.34
C PHE A 5 -1.39 -4.45 -12.81
N ARG A 6 -2.46 -4.33 -13.60
CA ARG A 6 -3.63 -3.55 -13.23
C ARG A 6 -4.41 -4.17 -12.07
N ILE A 7 -4.60 -5.49 -12.12
CA ILE A 7 -5.32 -6.24 -11.07
C ILE A 7 -4.57 -6.08 -9.74
N ILE A 8 -3.26 -6.32 -9.71
CA ILE A 8 -2.45 -6.19 -8.49
C ILE A 8 -2.55 -4.76 -7.95
N ALA A 9 -2.45 -3.75 -8.80
CA ALA A 9 -2.57 -2.35 -8.38
C ALA A 9 -3.96 -2.03 -7.79
N TYR A 10 -5.05 -2.55 -8.36
CA TYR A 10 -6.40 -2.41 -7.76
C TYR A 10 -6.53 -3.16 -6.44
N VAL A 11 -5.90 -4.34 -6.30
CA VAL A 11 -5.88 -5.07 -5.04
C VAL A 11 -5.17 -4.25 -3.96
N ILE A 12 -4.04 -3.60 -4.28
CA ILE A 12 -3.35 -2.69 -3.34
C ILE A 12 -4.28 -1.54 -2.92
N CYS A 13 -5.00 -0.91 -3.85
CA CYS A 13 -6.00 0.12 -3.52
C CYS A 13 -7.06 -0.41 -2.53
N ALA A 14 -7.61 -1.60 -2.79
CA ALA A 14 -8.62 -2.21 -1.92
C ALA A 14 -8.05 -2.52 -0.53
N LEU A 15 -6.83 -3.04 -0.44
CA LEU A 15 -6.16 -3.32 0.84
C LEU A 15 -5.93 -2.05 1.65
N ILE A 16 -5.55 -0.93 1.02
CA ILE A 16 -5.41 0.36 1.72
C ILE A 16 -6.76 0.86 2.24
N ALA A 17 -7.84 0.73 1.44
CA ALA A 17 -9.18 1.09 1.88
C ALA A 17 -9.64 0.23 3.07
N VAL A 18 -9.35 -1.07 3.06
CA VAL A 18 -9.60 -1.98 4.19
C VAL A 18 -8.83 -1.56 5.44
N GLN A 19 -7.57 -1.14 5.32
CA GLN A 19 -6.82 -0.62 6.48
C GLN A 19 -7.47 0.63 7.08
N ALA A 20 -7.87 1.58 6.24
CA ALA A 20 -8.52 2.81 6.70
C ALA A 20 -9.85 2.50 7.42
N ALA A 21 -10.65 1.61 6.85
CA ALA A 21 -11.90 1.16 7.46
C ALA A 21 -11.66 0.42 8.78
N ALA A 22 -10.65 -0.45 8.84
CA ALA A 22 -10.31 -1.20 10.05
C ALA A 22 -9.87 -0.30 11.21
N ILE A 23 -9.10 0.75 10.94
CA ILE A 23 -8.71 1.72 11.97
C ILE A 23 -9.91 2.55 12.44
N ALA A 24 -10.78 3.02 11.53
CA ALA A 24 -11.98 3.75 11.92
C ALA A 24 -12.95 2.87 12.76
N TRP A 25 -13.06 1.58 12.42
CA TRP A 25 -13.86 0.62 13.19
C TRP A 25 -13.27 0.37 14.58
N MET A 26 -11.94 0.17 14.67
CA MET A 26 -11.22 0.03 15.94
C MET A 26 -11.36 1.27 16.83
N ASP A 27 -11.18 2.46 16.26
CA ASP A 27 -11.31 3.74 16.96
C ASP A 27 -12.73 3.91 17.53
N SER A 28 -13.75 3.63 16.73
CA SER A 28 -15.14 3.66 17.20
C SER A 28 -15.40 2.67 18.33
N GLY A 29 -14.90 1.44 18.23
CA GLY A 29 -15.04 0.42 19.28
C GLY A 29 -14.33 0.82 20.57
N LEU A 30 -13.16 1.45 20.47
CA LEU A 30 -12.44 2.00 21.62
C LEU A 30 -13.29 3.05 22.35
N PHE A 31 -13.91 3.99 21.64
CA PHE A 31 -14.77 5.00 22.26
C PHE A 31 -16.00 4.38 22.94
N ILE A 32 -16.62 3.37 22.33
CA ILE A 32 -17.74 2.65 22.94
C ILE A 32 -17.29 1.96 24.23
N TRP A 33 -16.21 1.18 24.18
CA TRP A 33 -15.69 0.46 25.35
C TRP A 33 -15.30 1.42 26.50
N VAL A 34 -14.66 2.55 26.17
CA VAL A 34 -14.35 3.60 27.15
C VAL A 34 -15.63 4.21 27.74
N SER A 35 -16.65 4.45 26.93
CA SER A 35 -17.93 4.99 27.41
C SER A 35 -18.68 4.05 28.36
N GLU A 36 -18.41 2.75 28.28
CA GLU A 36 -18.94 1.72 29.17
C GLU A 36 -18.10 1.53 30.45
N GLY A 37 -17.04 2.34 30.64
CA GLY A 37 -16.19 2.30 31.83
C GLY A 37 -14.81 1.65 31.60
N GLY A 38 -14.47 1.27 30.37
CA GLY A 38 -13.14 0.82 29.99
C GLY A 38 -12.07 1.91 30.18
N VAL A 39 -10.86 1.51 30.53
CA VAL A 39 -9.72 2.42 30.69
C VAL A 39 -8.56 1.89 29.84
N LEU A 40 -8.17 2.66 28.81
CA LEU A 40 -7.01 2.32 28.00
C LEU A 40 -5.73 2.81 28.69
N ASP A 41 -4.96 1.88 29.22
CA ASP A 41 -3.64 2.13 29.76
C ASP A 41 -2.62 1.10 29.27
N LYS A 42 -1.38 1.23 29.76
CA LYS A 42 -0.28 0.32 29.38
C LYS A 42 -0.57 -1.14 29.76
N SER A 43 -1.23 -1.39 30.89
CA SER A 43 -1.54 -2.75 31.34
C SER A 43 -2.51 -3.46 30.39
N VAL A 44 -3.45 -2.71 29.80
CA VAL A 44 -4.37 -3.24 28.79
C VAL A 44 -3.63 -3.57 27.49
N LEU A 45 -2.70 -2.71 27.05
CA LEU A 45 -1.93 -2.91 25.81
C LEU A 45 -0.92 -4.07 25.89
N GLU A 46 -0.39 -4.35 27.08
CA GLU A 46 0.59 -5.42 27.32
C GLU A 46 -0.04 -6.72 27.85
N SER A 47 -1.38 -6.77 27.98
CA SER A 47 -2.09 -7.93 28.49
C SER A 47 -2.07 -9.11 27.52
N GLU A 48 -1.82 -10.32 28.03
CA GLU A 48 -2.00 -11.58 27.29
C GLU A 48 -3.44 -12.14 27.42
N ALA A 49 -4.32 -11.44 28.13
CA ALA A 49 -5.72 -11.85 28.27
C ALA A 49 -6.49 -11.67 26.95
N ALA A 50 -7.73 -12.16 26.93
CA ALA A 50 -8.62 -11.92 25.81
C ALA A 50 -8.81 -10.40 25.56
N PRO A 51 -8.89 -9.97 24.29
CA PRO A 51 -9.18 -8.59 23.94
C PRO A 51 -10.36 -8.00 24.72
N PRO A 52 -10.25 -6.74 25.21
CA PRO A 52 -11.32 -6.11 25.99
C PRO A 52 -12.57 -5.80 25.15
N PHE A 53 -12.43 -5.72 23.82
CA PHE A 53 -13.51 -5.54 22.85
C PHE A 53 -13.09 -6.09 21.49
N ALA A 54 -14.04 -6.45 20.63
CA ALA A 54 -13.78 -7.18 19.40
C ALA A 54 -13.05 -6.33 18.35
N GLU A 55 -13.37 -5.04 18.29
CA GLU A 55 -12.88 -4.08 17.29
C GLU A 55 -11.38 -3.82 17.38
N VAL A 56 -10.71 -4.18 18.49
CA VAL A 56 -9.25 -4.10 18.59
C VAL A 56 -8.57 -4.96 17.51
N THR A 57 -9.27 -5.97 16.99
CA THR A 57 -8.84 -6.77 15.83
C THR A 57 -8.57 -5.88 14.60
N GLY A 58 -9.20 -4.71 14.49
CA GLY A 58 -8.89 -3.72 13.46
C GLY A 58 -7.42 -3.26 13.47
N MET A 59 -6.77 -3.22 14.64
CA MET A 59 -5.33 -2.96 14.74
C MET A 59 -4.50 -4.10 14.12
N MET A 60 -4.89 -5.36 14.35
CA MET A 60 -4.22 -6.52 13.73
C MET A 60 -4.41 -6.51 12.22
N ILE A 61 -5.62 -6.23 11.74
CA ILE A 61 -5.94 -6.12 10.31
C ILE A 61 -5.08 -5.02 9.66
N HIS A 62 -5.02 -3.84 10.29
CA HIS A 62 -4.17 -2.74 9.83
C HIS A 62 -2.69 -3.15 9.79
N GLY A 63 -2.15 -3.61 10.93
CA GLY A 63 -0.73 -3.96 11.06
C GLY A 63 -0.29 -5.07 10.11
N MET A 64 -0.97 -6.22 10.09
CA MET A 64 -0.59 -7.36 9.24
C MET A 64 -0.72 -7.02 7.74
N ASN A 65 -1.78 -6.32 7.35
CA ASN A 65 -1.97 -5.92 5.96
C ASN A 65 -0.90 -4.93 5.50
N GLY A 66 -0.60 -3.92 6.33
CA GLY A 66 0.39 -2.88 6.05
C GLY A 66 1.84 -3.37 6.07
N MET A 67 2.18 -4.31 6.96
CA MET A 67 3.56 -4.80 7.12
C MET A 67 3.89 -6.01 6.25
N MET A 68 2.89 -6.78 5.80
CA MET A 68 3.12 -8.04 5.08
C MET A 68 2.50 -8.02 3.69
N VAL A 69 1.16 -7.91 3.61
CA VAL A 69 0.43 -8.15 2.35
C VAL A 69 0.72 -7.06 1.31
N ILE A 70 0.60 -5.78 1.68
CA ILE A 70 0.85 -4.66 0.76
C ILE A 70 2.33 -4.62 0.32
N PRO A 71 3.34 -4.75 1.19
CA PRO A 71 4.74 -4.82 0.77
C PRO A 71 5.04 -5.94 -0.22
N VAL A 72 4.52 -7.14 0.00
CA VAL A 72 4.68 -8.26 -0.94
C VAL A 72 4.05 -7.91 -2.29
N LEU A 73 2.81 -7.40 -2.31
CA LEU A 73 2.14 -7.04 -3.57
C LEU A 73 2.82 -5.86 -4.27
N ALA A 74 3.35 -4.89 -3.54
CA ALA A 74 4.10 -3.77 -4.12
C ALA A 74 5.39 -4.25 -4.80
N LEU A 75 6.09 -5.22 -4.18
CA LEU A 75 7.25 -5.86 -4.79
C LEU A 75 6.86 -6.65 -6.05
N VAL A 76 5.80 -7.46 -5.98
CA VAL A 76 5.29 -8.20 -7.15
C VAL A 76 4.87 -7.23 -8.26
N LEU A 77 4.23 -6.10 -7.93
CA LEU A 77 3.86 -5.08 -8.90
C LEU A 77 5.08 -4.51 -9.62
N LEU A 78 6.17 -4.20 -8.89
CA LEU A 78 7.43 -3.77 -9.49
C LEU A 78 8.01 -4.85 -10.40
N VAL A 79 8.05 -6.12 -9.97
CA VAL A 79 8.52 -7.24 -10.80
C VAL A 79 7.72 -7.31 -12.10
N VAL A 80 6.38 -7.27 -12.02
CA VAL A 80 5.52 -7.26 -13.22
C VAL A 80 5.79 -6.02 -14.07
N GLY A 81 6.04 -4.86 -13.47
CA GLY A 81 6.42 -3.61 -14.16
C GLY A 81 7.77 -3.70 -14.88
N LEU A 82 8.76 -4.38 -14.31
CA LEU A 82 10.04 -4.67 -14.97
C LEU A 82 9.83 -5.58 -16.17
N LEU A 83 8.99 -6.61 -16.04
CA LEU A 83 8.68 -7.54 -17.11
C LEU A 83 7.92 -6.89 -18.27
N THR A 84 7.20 -5.77 -18.07
CA THR A 84 6.59 -5.05 -19.20
C THR A 84 7.61 -4.38 -20.12
N ARG A 85 8.86 -4.19 -19.66
CA ARG A 85 9.94 -3.50 -20.41
C ARG A 85 9.55 -2.10 -20.89
N THR A 86 8.65 -1.43 -20.16
CA THR A 86 8.24 -0.05 -20.45
C THR A 86 8.68 0.85 -19.32
N ARG A 87 9.26 2.01 -19.65
CA ARG A 87 9.67 3.00 -18.63
C ARG A 87 8.52 3.34 -17.68
N ARG A 88 7.30 3.46 -18.22
CA ARG A 88 6.10 3.75 -17.43
C ARG A 88 5.76 2.66 -16.42
N GLY A 89 5.82 1.38 -16.80
CA GLY A 89 5.54 0.26 -15.89
C GLY A 89 6.55 0.20 -14.74
N ILE A 90 7.84 0.39 -15.06
CA ILE A 90 8.93 0.40 -14.08
C ILE A 90 8.77 1.55 -13.10
N VAL A 91 8.55 2.78 -13.59
CA VAL A 91 8.41 3.96 -12.72
C VAL A 91 7.21 3.82 -11.80
N LEU A 92 6.05 3.41 -12.31
CA LEU A 92 4.85 3.25 -11.48
C LEU A 92 5.03 2.16 -10.41
N GLY A 93 5.59 1.01 -10.78
CA GLY A 93 5.90 -0.06 -9.82
C GLY A 93 6.89 0.40 -8.75
N ALA A 94 7.95 1.11 -9.14
CA ALA A 94 8.96 1.62 -8.22
C ALA A 94 8.40 2.69 -7.28
N THR A 95 7.53 3.58 -7.78
CA THR A 95 6.85 4.59 -6.96
C THR A 95 5.95 3.93 -5.91
N VAL A 96 5.14 2.93 -6.29
CA VAL A 96 4.29 2.20 -5.34
C VAL A 96 5.14 1.50 -4.27
N LEU A 97 6.23 0.83 -4.66
CA LEU A 97 7.13 0.19 -3.69
C LEU A 97 7.82 1.20 -2.77
N GLY A 98 8.34 2.31 -3.31
CA GLY A 98 8.99 3.35 -2.52
C GLY A 98 8.05 3.99 -1.50
N LEU A 99 6.82 4.32 -1.91
CA LEU A 99 5.79 4.82 -1.01
C LEU A 99 5.38 3.79 0.04
N THR A 100 5.38 2.49 -0.31
CA THR A 100 5.09 1.40 0.64
C THR A 100 6.18 1.27 1.70
N VAL A 101 7.45 1.35 1.31
CA VAL A 101 8.59 1.34 2.26
C VAL A 101 8.51 2.55 3.18
N LEU A 102 8.24 3.75 2.64
CA LEU A 102 8.03 4.95 3.44
C LEU A 102 6.83 4.80 4.38
N GLN A 103 5.72 4.19 3.93
CA GLN A 103 4.54 3.95 4.74
C GLN A 103 4.86 3.09 5.97
N VAL A 104 5.58 1.98 5.75
CA VAL A 104 6.01 1.07 6.82
C VAL A 104 6.91 1.79 7.82
N ALA A 105 7.90 2.55 7.34
CA ALA A 105 8.79 3.31 8.21
C ALA A 105 8.01 4.31 9.07
N LEU A 106 7.13 5.11 8.47
CA LEU A 106 6.30 6.08 9.19
C LEU A 106 5.35 5.41 10.21
N GLY A 107 4.81 4.23 9.88
CA GLY A 107 3.96 3.46 10.79
C GLY A 107 4.72 2.98 12.03
N MET A 108 5.91 2.41 11.83
CA MET A 108 6.77 1.93 12.93
C MET A 108 7.24 3.09 13.83
N PHE A 109 7.66 4.21 13.24
CA PHE A 109 8.05 5.39 14.02
C PHE A 109 6.86 6.11 14.69
N GLY A 110 5.64 5.89 14.21
CA GLY A 110 4.41 6.43 14.78
C GLY A 110 4.18 6.06 16.25
N HIS A 111 4.72 4.93 16.70
CA HIS A 111 4.62 4.47 18.09
C HIS A 111 5.45 5.31 19.08
N GLY A 112 6.42 6.08 18.60
CA GLY A 112 7.23 6.99 19.42
C GLY A 112 7.12 8.47 19.05
N LEU A 113 6.68 8.78 17.83
CA LEU A 113 6.55 10.14 17.32
C LEU A 113 5.18 10.32 16.65
N SER A 114 4.24 10.99 17.33
CA SER A 114 2.87 11.19 16.83
C SER A 114 2.82 11.89 15.47
N LEU A 115 3.76 12.80 15.18
CA LEU A 115 3.88 13.42 13.87
C LEU A 115 4.13 12.40 12.75
N ALA A 116 4.89 11.34 13.01
CA ALA A 116 5.11 10.26 12.04
C ALA A 116 3.80 9.51 11.75
N ALA A 117 2.92 9.33 12.74
CA ALA A 117 1.60 8.74 12.54
C ALA A 117 0.70 9.61 11.65
N MET A 118 0.74 10.94 11.81
CA MET A 118 0.02 11.85 10.91
C MET A 118 0.55 11.78 9.48
N LEU A 119 1.88 11.79 9.31
CA LEU A 119 2.51 11.63 8.00
C LEU A 119 2.23 10.26 7.38
N HIS A 120 2.12 9.20 8.18
CA HIS A 120 1.71 7.87 7.75
C HIS A 120 0.31 7.90 7.13
N GLY A 121 -0.65 8.59 7.76
CA GLY A 121 -2.00 8.76 7.20
C GLY A 121 -1.98 9.48 5.85
N LEU A 122 -1.19 10.56 5.72
CA LEU A 122 -1.05 11.29 4.45
C LEU A 122 -0.38 10.43 3.36
N ASN A 123 0.70 9.71 3.71
CA ASN A 123 1.40 8.85 2.77
C ASN A 123 0.53 7.66 2.32
N ALA A 124 -0.43 7.19 3.14
CA ALA A 124 -1.41 6.18 2.74
C ALA A 124 -2.25 6.66 1.54
N LEU A 125 -2.68 7.93 1.57
CA LEU A 125 -3.45 8.54 0.47
C LEU A 125 -2.61 8.68 -0.79
N LEU A 126 -1.35 9.08 -0.66
CA LEU A 126 -0.41 9.15 -1.79
C LEU A 126 -0.14 7.77 -2.40
N LEU A 127 0.07 6.75 -1.56
CA LEU A 127 0.24 5.36 -1.98
C LEU A 127 -1.01 4.85 -2.71
N PHE A 128 -2.20 5.11 -2.16
CA PHE A 128 -3.47 4.76 -2.81
C PHE A 128 -3.59 5.43 -4.18
N ALA A 129 -3.32 6.73 -4.27
CA ALA A 129 -3.39 7.48 -5.51
C ALA A 129 -2.38 6.94 -6.56
N ALA A 130 -1.14 6.68 -6.15
CA ALA A 130 -0.11 6.10 -7.02
C ALA A 130 -0.52 4.70 -7.53
N ALA A 131 -1.04 3.84 -6.66
CA ALA A 131 -1.56 2.54 -7.03
C ALA A 131 -2.75 2.65 -7.99
N LEU A 132 -3.65 3.62 -7.79
CA LEU A 132 -4.78 3.86 -8.69
C LEU A 132 -4.32 4.35 -10.07
N VAL A 133 -3.31 5.23 -10.12
CA VAL A 133 -2.68 5.63 -11.40
C VAL A 133 -2.05 4.43 -12.09
N ALA A 134 -1.38 3.55 -11.36
CA ALA A 134 -0.84 2.30 -11.89
C ALA A 134 -1.96 1.40 -12.45
N ALA A 135 -3.05 1.23 -11.72
CA ALA A 135 -4.19 0.40 -12.09
C ALA A 135 -4.93 0.90 -13.35
N ARG A 136 -4.98 2.22 -13.54
CA ARG A 136 -5.61 2.87 -14.69
C ARG A 136 -4.68 3.08 -15.88
N SER A 137 -3.38 2.88 -15.72
CA SER A 137 -2.40 3.13 -16.78
C SER A 137 -2.49 2.09 -17.90
N ARG A 138 -2.40 2.58 -19.15
CA ARG A 138 -2.22 1.75 -20.33
C ARG A 138 -0.72 1.61 -20.60
N LEU A 139 -0.19 0.40 -20.41
CA LEU A 139 1.21 0.09 -20.71
C LEU A 139 1.32 -0.36 -22.17
N GLU A 140 1.61 0.58 -23.07
CA GLU A 140 1.87 0.29 -24.48
C GLU A 140 3.21 -0.42 -24.64
N ALA A 141 3.26 -1.44 -25.50
CA ALA A 141 4.52 -2.14 -25.76
C ALA A 141 5.48 -1.21 -26.53
N PRO A 142 6.81 -1.34 -26.33
CA PRO A 142 7.77 -0.66 -27.20
C PRO A 142 7.49 -1.02 -28.66
N VAL A 143 7.34 0.00 -29.52
CA VAL A 143 7.29 -0.23 -30.97
C VAL A 143 8.63 -0.83 -31.36
N GLU A 144 8.60 -2.08 -31.81
CA GLU A 144 9.76 -2.74 -32.39
C GLU A 144 10.17 -1.91 -33.63
N ARG A 145 11.31 -1.20 -33.55
CA ARG A 145 11.82 -0.48 -34.71
C ARG A 145 12.37 -1.51 -35.68
N THR A 146 11.60 -1.84 -36.72
CA THR A 146 12.09 -2.66 -37.82
C THR A 146 13.31 -1.99 -38.45
N PRO A 147 14.45 -2.67 -38.58
CA PRO A 147 15.67 -2.10 -39.13
C PRO A 147 15.63 -2.05 -40.67
N GLU A 148 14.74 -1.25 -41.26
CA GLU A 148 14.59 -1.20 -42.73
C GLU A 148 15.05 0.10 -43.43
N ALA A 149 15.58 1.10 -42.72
CA ALA A 149 15.91 2.39 -43.37
C ALA A 149 17.41 2.75 -43.39
N ARG A 150 18.32 1.79 -43.68
CA ARG A 150 19.75 2.10 -43.91
C ARG A 150 20.37 1.54 -45.20
N VAL A 151 19.60 0.93 -46.10
CA VAL A 151 20.16 0.30 -47.32
C VAL A 151 19.98 1.15 -48.59
N GLY A 152 19.22 2.24 -48.58
CA GLY A 152 18.81 2.95 -49.81
C GLY A 152 19.66 4.13 -50.31
N ALA A 153 20.81 4.45 -49.71
CA ALA A 153 21.54 5.69 -50.07
C ALA A 153 23.03 5.47 -50.32
N ARG A 154 23.37 4.60 -51.27
CA ARG A 154 24.63 4.64 -52.03
C ARG A 154 24.39 4.10 -53.45
N VAL A 155 24.04 4.98 -54.38
CA VAL A 155 24.35 4.84 -55.81
C VAL A 155 24.79 6.21 -56.30
#